data_AF-A0A3P7EA92-F1
#
_entry.id   AF-A0A3P7EA92-F1
#
_cell.length_a   1.000
_cell.length_b   1.000
_cell.length_c   1.000
_cell.angle_alpha   90.00
_cell.angle_beta   90.00
_cell.angle_gamma   90.00
#
_symmetry.space_group_name_H-M   'P 1'
#
loop_
_entity.id
_entity.type
_entity.pdbx_description
1 polymer ?
#
loop_
_entity_poly.entity_id
_entity_poly.type
_entity_poly.pdbx_seq_one_letter_code
_entity_poly.pdbx_strand_id
1 'polypeptide(L)'
;MFLFFFSDPSVLRFGNSSTSDYFKLLDLDDNYLLIGARDVVYNISVETFTEVHSIKWPSKESVVKECLMKGKSKDACHNYVRILAKDNDQSILICGTNAFQPICRKYERAKYDEYRQSLEFSGLGIAPYDPNHNSTFLRDGDLLYAGTVLKKKL
;
A
#
# COMPACT_ATOMS: atom_id res chain seq x y z
N MET A 1 -13.39 9.25 -36.81
CA MET A 1 -12.59 8.23 -36.11
C MET A 1 -11.80 8.97 -35.04
N PHE A 2 -12.16 8.81 -33.76
CA PHE A 2 -11.59 9.58 -32.65
C PHE A 2 -10.11 9.24 -32.45
N LEU A 3 -9.23 10.10 -32.95
CA LEU A 3 -7.83 10.13 -32.55
C LEU A 3 -7.79 10.80 -31.18
N PHE A 4 -7.51 10.00 -30.16
CA PHE A 4 -7.34 10.46 -28.78
C PHE A 4 -6.15 11.43 -28.70
N PHE A 5 -6.47 12.69 -28.44
CA PHE A 5 -5.60 13.69 -27.84
C PHE A 5 -5.06 13.16 -26.51
N PHE A 6 -3.79 12.78 -26.37
CA PHE A 6 -3.22 12.50 -25.03
C PHE A 6 -1.71 12.75 -24.94
N SER A 7 -1.33 14.01 -25.08
CA SER A 7 -0.21 14.59 -24.33
C SER A 7 -0.64 15.99 -23.91
N ASP A 8 -1.65 16.08 -23.04
CA ASP A 8 -1.97 17.35 -22.41
C ASP A 8 -0.80 17.73 -21.48
N PRO A 9 -0.07 18.84 -21.74
CA PRO A 9 1.09 19.22 -20.95
C PRO A 9 0.73 19.58 -19.51
N SER A 10 -0.55 19.76 -19.18
CA SER A 10 -1.02 19.97 -17.80
C SER A 10 -1.08 18.68 -16.96
N VAL A 11 -0.98 17.50 -17.58
CA VAL A 11 -1.07 16.22 -16.87
C VAL A 11 0.29 15.81 -16.32
N LEU A 12 0.43 15.88 -15.00
CA LEU A 12 1.59 15.34 -14.28
C LEU A 12 1.49 13.82 -14.12
N ARG A 13 2.62 13.12 -14.14
CA ARG A 13 2.70 11.64 -14.10
C ARG A 13 3.73 11.17 -13.08
N PHE A 14 3.43 10.06 -12.41
CA PHE A 14 4.27 9.42 -11.40
C PHE A 14 4.28 7.91 -11.63
N GLY A 15 5.43 7.28 -11.41
CA GLY A 15 5.62 5.83 -11.54
C GLY A 15 6.50 5.42 -12.72
N ASN A 16 6.82 4.13 -12.77
CA ASN A 16 7.63 3.50 -13.82
C ASN A 16 6.73 2.60 -14.69
N SER A 17 7.02 2.51 -15.99
CA SER A 17 6.28 1.66 -16.94
C SER A 17 6.72 0.19 -16.95
N SER A 18 7.81 -0.16 -16.26
CA SER A 18 8.46 -1.48 -16.40
C SER A 18 7.70 -2.62 -15.72
N THR A 19 6.99 -2.35 -14.63
CA THR A 19 6.29 -3.35 -13.80
C THR A 19 5.00 -2.78 -13.24
N SER A 20 3.99 -3.63 -13.01
CA SER A 20 2.72 -3.18 -12.42
C SER A 20 2.87 -2.95 -10.91
N ASP A 21 2.85 -1.69 -10.50
CA ASP A 21 2.92 -1.33 -9.08
C ASP A 21 1.59 -1.54 -8.33
N TYR A 22 0.49 -1.69 -9.07
CA TYR A 22 -0.87 -1.70 -8.55
C TYR A 22 -1.12 -0.55 -7.56
N PHE A 23 -0.87 0.68 -8.00
CA PHE A 23 -1.10 1.87 -7.18
C PHE A 23 -2.52 1.89 -6.61
N LYS A 24 -2.63 2.20 -5.32
CA LYS A 24 -3.89 2.46 -4.62
C LYS A 24 -3.74 3.74 -3.82
N LEU A 25 -4.62 4.70 -4.09
CA LEU A 25 -4.75 5.88 -3.23
C LEU A 25 -5.29 5.40 -1.87
N LEU A 26 -4.53 5.64 -0.81
CA LEU A 26 -4.87 5.21 0.54
C LEU A 26 -5.43 6.37 1.38
N ASP A 27 -4.90 7.56 1.16
CA ASP A 27 -5.33 8.78 1.84
C ASP A 27 -4.97 10.01 0.98
N LEU A 28 -5.73 11.09 1.17
CA LEU A 28 -5.57 12.37 0.49
C LEU A 28 -5.84 13.48 1.49
N ASP A 29 -4.89 14.40 1.62
CA ASP A 29 -5.11 15.70 2.25
C ASP A 29 -4.90 16.84 1.23
N ASP A 30 -4.97 18.09 1.68
CA ASP A 30 -4.92 19.25 0.78
C ASP A 30 -3.60 19.37 0.00
N ASN A 31 -2.50 18.83 0.53
CA ASN A 31 -1.15 19.01 -0.02
C ASN A 31 -0.51 17.71 -0.47
N TYR A 32 -0.97 16.57 0.03
CA TYR A 32 -0.27 15.29 -0.08
C TYR A 32 -1.21 14.11 -0.43
N LEU A 33 -0.69 13.22 -1.25
CA LEU A 33 -1.28 11.93 -1.63
C LEU A 33 -0.48 10.81 -0.99
N LEU A 34 -1.15 9.95 -0.21
CA LEU A 34 -0.56 8.71 0.27
C LEU A 34 -0.95 7.56 -0.65
N ILE A 35 0.03 6.99 -1.35
CA ILE A 35 -0.19 5.96 -2.36
C ILE A 35 0.50 4.67 -1.94
N GLY A 36 -0.28 3.60 -1.80
CA GLY A 36 0.22 2.25 -1.65
C GLY A 36 0.61 1.65 -2.99
N ALA A 37 1.76 1.00 -3.05
CA ALA A 37 2.28 0.36 -4.25
C ALA A 37 2.99 -0.96 -3.88
N ARG A 38 3.74 -1.51 -4.84
CA ARG A 38 4.61 -2.66 -4.63
C ARG A 38 5.77 -2.30 -3.70
N ASP A 39 5.79 -2.94 -2.54
CA ASP A 39 6.82 -2.84 -1.49
C ASP A 39 7.02 -1.41 -0.95
N VAL A 40 6.08 -0.51 -1.13
CA VAL A 40 6.27 0.90 -0.74
C VAL A 40 4.95 1.63 -0.50
N VAL A 41 5.01 2.59 0.42
CA VAL A 41 4.05 3.70 0.52
C VAL A 41 4.74 4.99 0.11
N TYR A 42 4.18 5.70 -0.86
CA TYR A 42 4.65 7.00 -1.30
C TYR A 42 3.85 8.11 -0.61
N ASN A 43 4.54 9.17 -0.23
CA ASN A 43 3.95 10.48 0.03
C ASN A 43 4.33 11.41 -1.13
N ILE A 44 3.32 11.86 -1.88
CA ILE A 44 3.49 12.64 -3.10
C ILE A 44 2.84 14.01 -2.91
N SER A 45 3.53 15.07 -3.31
CA SER A 45 2.95 16.42 -3.34
C SER A 45 1.84 16.52 -4.39
N VAL A 46 0.68 17.06 -4.03
CA VAL A 46 -0.42 17.32 -4.96
C VAL A 46 -0.05 18.40 -5.98
N GLU A 47 0.72 19.41 -5.57
CA GLU A 47 1.09 20.55 -6.42
C GLU A 47 2.07 20.14 -7.53
N THR A 48 3.10 19.37 -7.18
CA THR A 48 4.22 19.06 -8.08
C THR A 48 4.18 17.62 -8.60
N PHE A 49 3.36 16.76 -8.01
CA PHE A 49 3.29 15.32 -8.27
C PHE A 49 4.64 14.59 -8.12
N THR A 50 5.52 15.11 -7.24
CA THR A 50 6.83 14.54 -6.92
C THR A 50 6.82 13.82 -5.57
N GLU A 51 7.62 12.77 -5.44
CA GLU A 51 7.84 12.07 -4.17
C GLU A 51 8.48 13.02 -3.14
N VAL A 52 7.80 13.19 -2.01
CA VAL A 52 8.33 13.93 -0.85
C VAL A 52 9.08 12.96 0.08
N HIS A 53 8.49 11.79 0.30
CA HIS A 53 9.04 10.73 1.12
C HIS A 53 8.46 9.38 0.70
N SER A 54 9.14 8.28 1.06
CA SER A 54 8.57 6.94 0.93
C SER A 54 9.01 5.98 2.03
N ILE A 55 8.11 5.06 2.38
CA ILE A 55 8.36 3.97 3.31
C ILE A 55 8.51 2.69 2.51
N LYS A 56 9.75 2.22 2.34
CA LYS A 56 10.02 0.92 1.71
C LYS A 56 9.69 -0.21 2.68
N TRP A 57 8.89 -1.16 2.22
CA TRP A 57 8.42 -2.30 2.99
C TRP A 57 8.31 -3.57 2.13
N PRO A 58 9.44 -4.12 1.64
CA PRO A 58 9.45 -5.39 0.95
C PRO A 58 9.17 -6.57 1.90
N SER A 59 8.64 -7.66 1.32
CA SER A 59 8.45 -8.93 2.04
C SER A 59 9.81 -9.55 2.42
N LYS A 60 9.88 -10.23 3.57
CA LYS A 60 11.09 -10.98 3.98
C LYS A 60 11.37 -12.11 2.98
N GLU A 61 12.64 -12.39 2.69
CA GLU A 61 13.02 -13.42 1.70
C GLU A 61 12.40 -14.79 1.95
N SER A 62 12.28 -15.20 3.22
CA SER A 62 11.67 -16.49 3.59
C SER A 62 10.20 -16.57 3.16
N VAL A 63 9.45 -15.49 3.33
CA VAL A 63 8.03 -15.37 2.93
C VAL A 63 7.91 -15.38 1.41
N VAL A 64 8.79 -14.67 0.72
CA VAL A 64 8.85 -14.67 -0.76
C VAL A 64 9.16 -16.07 -1.28
N LYS A 65 10.16 -16.76 -0.70
CA LYS A 65 10.51 -18.15 -1.06
C LYS A 65 9.32 -19.09 -0.86
N GLU A 66 8.59 -18.97 0.25
CA GLU A 66 7.39 -19.76 0.50
C GLU A 66 6.28 -19.49 -0.53
N CYS A 67 6.04 -18.23 -0.87
CA CYS A 67 5.08 -17.84 -1.90
C CYS A 67 5.43 -18.45 -3.27
N LEU A 68 6.70 -18.41 -3.65
CA LEU A 68 7.20 -19.01 -4.90
C LEU A 68 7.07 -20.53 -4.89
N MET A 69 7.40 -21.19 -3.77
CA MET A 69 7.22 -22.65 -3.62
C MET A 69 5.76 -23.07 -3.73
N LYS A 70 4.81 -22.19 -3.39
CA LYS A 70 3.36 -22.38 -3.60
C LYS A 70 2.92 -22.14 -5.05
N GLY A 71 3.85 -21.93 -5.98
CA GLY A 71 3.58 -21.81 -7.42
C GLY A 71 3.09 -20.43 -7.88
N LYS A 72 3.15 -19.40 -7.03
CA LYS A 72 2.84 -18.03 -7.45
C LYS A 72 4.01 -17.42 -8.23
N SER A 73 3.72 -16.44 -9.09
CA SER A 73 4.75 -15.76 -9.87
C SER A 73 5.62 -14.86 -9.00
N LYS A 74 6.85 -14.56 -9.45
CA LYS A 74 7.73 -13.57 -8.80
C LYS A 74 7.02 -12.24 -8.57
N ASP A 75 6.26 -11.80 -9.57
CA ASP A 75 5.49 -10.56 -9.53
C ASP A 75 4.41 -10.56 -8.44
N ALA A 76 3.74 -11.68 -8.23
CA ALA A 76 2.69 -11.78 -7.21
C ALA A 76 3.26 -11.90 -5.78
N CYS A 77 4.52 -12.32 -5.64
CA CYS A 77 5.18 -12.54 -4.34
C CYS A 77 5.86 -11.28 -3.77
N HIS A 78 5.24 -10.11 -3.94
CA HIS A 78 5.65 -8.85 -3.33
C HIS A 78 4.67 -8.42 -2.23
N ASN A 79 5.04 -7.40 -1.46
CA ASN A 79 4.14 -6.77 -0.51
C ASN A 79 3.42 -5.58 -1.16
N TYR A 80 2.19 -5.76 -1.61
CA TYR A 80 1.38 -4.67 -2.14
C TYR A 80 0.64 -3.98 -1.00
N VAL A 81 0.94 -2.71 -0.77
CA VAL A 81 0.27 -1.95 0.28
C VAL A 81 -1.15 -1.59 -0.16
N ARG A 82 -2.12 -1.82 0.74
CA ARG A 82 -3.55 -1.76 0.43
C ARG A 82 -4.39 -0.97 1.41
N ILE A 83 -3.87 -0.75 2.62
CA ILE A 83 -4.55 -0.04 3.69
C ILE A 83 -3.54 0.91 4.33
N LEU A 84 -3.96 2.16 4.54
CA LEU A 84 -3.34 3.09 5.46
C LEU A 84 -4.46 3.79 6.23
N ALA A 85 -4.44 3.67 7.55
CA ALA A 85 -5.39 4.34 8.43
C ALA A 85 -4.61 5.20 9.43
N LYS A 86 -5.00 6.46 9.56
CA LYS A 86 -4.48 7.39 10.57
C LYS A 86 -5.27 7.20 11.87
N ASP A 87 -4.57 7.15 13.00
CA ASP A 87 -5.16 7.10 14.33
C ASP A 87 -5.26 8.51 14.94
N ASN A 88 -6.08 8.64 15.98
CA ASN A 88 -6.26 9.89 16.73
C ASN A 88 -4.96 10.42 17.37
N ASP A 89 -4.05 9.51 17.73
CA ASP A 89 -2.72 9.81 18.29
C ASP A 89 -1.67 10.13 17.20
N GLN A 90 -2.09 10.36 15.95
CA GLN A 90 -1.25 10.58 14.77
C GLN A 90 -0.35 9.41 14.39
N SER A 91 -0.52 8.25 15.01
CA SER A 91 0.09 7.03 14.51
C SER A 91 -0.62 6.57 13.23
N ILE A 92 0.08 5.76 12.45
CA ILE A 92 -0.45 5.21 11.20
C ILE A 92 -0.40 3.69 11.23
N LEU A 93 -1.50 3.07 10.84
CA LEU A 93 -1.58 1.65 10.57
C LEU A 93 -1.45 1.42 9.07
N ILE A 94 -0.49 0.62 8.66
CA ILE A 94 -0.27 0.26 7.25
C ILE A 94 -0.39 -1.26 7.12
N CYS A 95 -1.17 -1.74 6.15
CA CYS A 95 -1.27 -3.17 5.85
C CYS A 95 -1.03 -3.47 4.38
N GLY A 96 -0.41 -4.61 4.11
CA GLY A 96 -0.12 -5.09 2.76
C GLY A 96 -0.25 -6.60 2.61
N THR A 97 -0.19 -7.05 1.37
CA THR A 97 -0.41 -8.47 1.00
C THR A 97 0.72 -9.39 1.47
N ASN A 98 1.94 -8.86 1.62
CA ASN A 98 3.18 -9.54 2.01
C ASN A 98 3.29 -10.95 1.41
N ALA A 99 3.35 -11.02 0.07
CA ALA A 99 3.45 -12.25 -0.70
C ALA A 99 2.42 -13.32 -0.31
N PHE A 100 1.13 -12.95 -0.32
CA PHE A 100 0.01 -13.78 0.10
C PHE A 100 0.05 -14.24 1.57
N GLN A 101 0.68 -13.46 2.44
CA GLN A 101 0.62 -13.58 3.90
C GLN A 101 0.37 -12.18 4.50
N PRO A 102 -0.88 -11.67 4.47
CA PRO A 102 -1.19 -10.31 4.88
C PRO A 102 -0.64 -9.95 6.26
N ILE A 103 0.00 -8.78 6.36
CA ILE A 103 0.53 -8.23 7.61
C ILE A 103 0.17 -6.76 7.75
N CYS A 104 0.09 -6.31 8.98
CA CYS A 104 -0.10 -4.93 9.36
C CYS A 104 1.04 -4.46 10.25
N ARG A 105 1.43 -3.19 10.11
CA ARG A 105 2.37 -2.50 10.98
C ARG A 105 1.77 -1.21 11.49
N LYS A 106 1.93 -0.97 12.80
CA LYS A 106 1.66 0.34 13.40
C LYS A 106 2.97 1.12 13.45
N TYR A 107 2.91 2.37 13.04
CA TYR A 107 4.01 3.32 13.12
C TYR A 107 3.57 4.50 13.98
N GLU A 108 4.35 4.78 15.01
CA GLU A 108 4.15 5.94 15.88
C GLU A 108 4.97 7.11 15.37
N ARG A 109 4.42 8.32 15.49
CA ARG A 109 5.18 9.56 15.22
C ARG A 109 6.30 9.66 16.26
N ALA A 110 7.53 9.64 15.78
CA ALA A 110 8.73 9.90 16.56
C ALA A 110 9.07 11.40 16.53
N LYS A 111 10.26 11.76 17.00
CA LYS A 111 10.75 13.15 16.87
C LYS A 111 11.01 13.48 15.40
N TYR A 112 10.87 14.75 15.03
CA TYR A 112 11.20 15.27 13.69
C TYR A 112 10.42 14.64 12.54
N ASP A 113 9.14 14.32 12.76
CA ASP A 113 8.23 13.75 11.73
C ASP A 113 8.68 12.40 11.15
N GLU A 114 9.60 11.74 11.83
CA GLU A 114 9.92 10.35 11.55
C GLU A 114 8.84 9.42 12.09
N TYR A 115 8.64 8.29 11.41
CA TYR A 115 7.73 7.24 11.85
C TYR A 115 8.52 6.04 12.33
N ARG A 116 8.28 5.60 13.57
CA ARG A 116 8.91 4.40 14.14
C ARG A 116 7.91 3.26 14.17
N GLN A 117 8.26 2.14 13.53
CA GLN A 117 7.47 0.92 13.65
C GLN A 117 7.42 0.47 15.11
N SER A 118 6.21 0.35 15.67
CA SER A 118 6.00 -0.03 17.07
C SER A 118 5.34 -1.40 17.22
N LEU A 119 4.57 -1.84 16.22
CA LEU A 119 3.89 -3.13 16.24
C LEU A 119 3.86 -3.75 14.83
N GLU A 120 3.97 -5.07 14.76
CA GLU A 120 3.70 -5.88 13.56
C GLU A 120 2.77 -7.03 13.96
N PHE A 121 1.68 -7.23 13.22
CA PHE A 121 0.72 -8.29 13.49
C PHE A 121 0.08 -8.82 12.20
N SER A 122 -0.66 -9.93 12.33
CA SER A 122 -1.33 -10.55 11.19
C SER A 122 -2.39 -9.62 10.59
N GLY A 123 -2.34 -9.41 9.28
CA GLY A 123 -3.34 -8.63 8.53
C GLY A 123 -4.49 -9.49 8.01
N LEU A 124 -4.64 -10.72 8.48
CA LEU A 124 -5.69 -11.64 8.03
C LEU A 124 -7.08 -11.06 8.33
N GLY A 125 -7.93 -11.01 7.30
CA GLY A 125 -9.26 -10.40 7.39
C GLY A 125 -9.25 -8.86 7.37
N ILE A 126 -8.07 -8.23 7.36
CA ILE A 126 -7.90 -6.79 7.26
C ILE A 126 -7.44 -6.43 5.84
N ALA A 127 -6.26 -6.94 5.45
CA ALA A 127 -5.69 -6.75 4.12
C ALA A 127 -5.95 -7.97 3.21
N PRO A 128 -6.07 -7.77 1.89
CA PRO A 128 -6.19 -8.87 0.94
C PRO A 128 -4.88 -9.67 0.84
N TYR A 129 -4.99 -10.95 0.46
CA TYR A 129 -3.82 -11.79 0.14
C TYR A 129 -3.17 -11.44 -1.21
N ASP A 130 -3.97 -11.04 -2.18
CA ASP A 130 -3.54 -10.79 -3.56
C ASP A 130 -3.83 -9.32 -3.90
N PRO A 131 -2.91 -8.61 -4.57
CA PRO A 131 -3.18 -7.24 -5.04
C PRO A 131 -4.44 -7.10 -5.89
N ASN A 132 -4.89 -8.16 -6.58
CA ASN A 132 -6.09 -8.19 -7.43
C ASN A 132 -7.39 -8.45 -6.66
N HIS A 133 -7.32 -8.84 -5.39
CA HIS A 133 -8.54 -9.04 -4.61
C HIS A 133 -9.13 -7.68 -4.21
N ASN A 134 -10.41 -7.49 -4.54
CA ASN A 134 -11.16 -6.33 -4.11
C ASN A 134 -11.15 -6.23 -2.59
N SER A 135 -10.81 -5.04 -2.12
CA SER A 135 -10.80 -4.71 -0.71
C SER A 135 -11.11 -3.23 -0.49
N THR A 136 -11.78 -2.95 0.60
CA THR A 136 -12.05 -1.59 1.09
C THR A 136 -11.84 -1.52 2.58
N PHE A 137 -11.59 -0.33 3.10
CA PHE A 137 -11.43 -0.09 4.52
C PHE A 137 -11.99 1.28 4.88
N LEU A 138 -12.37 1.44 6.14
CA LEU A 138 -12.81 2.70 6.74
C LEU A 138 -12.33 2.75 8.19
N ARG A 139 -11.77 3.89 8.59
CA ARG A 139 -11.44 4.19 9.99
C ARG A 139 -12.50 5.13 10.54
N ASP A 140 -13.08 4.78 11.68
CA ASP A 140 -14.05 5.61 12.41
C ASP A 140 -13.65 5.61 13.89
N GLY A 141 -13.06 6.73 14.33
CA GLY A 141 -12.38 6.82 15.62
C GLY A 141 -11.33 5.72 15.79
N ASP A 142 -11.48 4.93 16.87
CA ASP A 142 -10.54 3.86 17.20
C ASP A 142 -10.85 2.54 16.49
N LEU A 143 -11.90 2.47 15.67
CA LEU A 143 -12.36 1.26 14.99
C LEU A 143 -11.95 1.24 13.51
N LEU A 144 -11.36 0.13 13.07
CA LEU A 144 -11.07 -0.14 11.66
C LEU A 144 -12.08 -1.15 11.13
N TYR A 145 -12.83 -0.75 10.11
CA TYR A 145 -13.71 -1.63 9.35
C TYR A 145 -12.99 -2.01 8.06
N ALA A 146 -12.85 -3.31 7.79
CA ALA A 146 -12.23 -3.82 6.58
C ALA A 146 -13.15 -4.82 5.89
N GLY A 147 -13.31 -4.67 4.57
CA GLY A 147 -14.01 -5.61 3.71
C GLY A 147 -13.00 -6.23 2.75
N THR A 148 -12.69 -7.51 2.94
CA THR A 148 -11.74 -8.25 2.10
C THR A 148 -12.05 -9.74 2.09
N VAL A 149 -11.32 -10.53 1.30
CA VAL A 149 -11.46 -11.98 1.26
C VAL A 149 -10.68 -12.65 2.39
N LEU A 150 -11.34 -13.56 3.12
CA LEU A 150 -10.71 -14.34 4.19
C LEU A 150 -10.02 -15.62 3.69
N LYS A 151 -10.49 -16.17 2.57
CA LYS A 151 -9.91 -17.39 1.99
C LYS A 151 -8.83 -17.04 0.97
N LYS A 152 -7.65 -17.62 1.18
CA LYS A 152 -6.60 -17.66 0.15
C LYS A 152 -7.10 -18.56 -0.99
N LYS A 153 -7.28 -18.00 -2.18
CA LYS A 153 -7.51 -18.80 -3.38
C LYS A 153 -6.18 -19.50 -3.71
N LEU A 154 -6.13 -20.80 -3.40
CA LEU A 154 -4.99 -21.67 -3.69
C LEU A 154 -4.73 -21.65 -5.20
#